data_AF-L9WKT9-F1
#
_entry.id   AF-L9WKT9-F1
#
_cell.length_a   1.000
_cell.length_b   1.000
_cell.length_c   1.000
_cell.angle_alpha   90.00
_cell.angle_beta   90.00
_cell.angle_gamma   90.00
#
_symmetry.space_group_name_H-M   'P 1'
#
loop_
_entity.id
_entity.type
_entity.pdbx_description
1 polymer ?
#
loop_
_entity_poly.entity_id
_entity_poly.type
_entity_poly.pdbx_seq_one_letter_code
_entity_poly.pdbx_strand_id
1 'polypeptide(L)' 'LGGEPTLRDAEHKDGPVVTDNGNLVVDCAFGPIEKPETLATQLSQLPGVVEHGLFVGLADETYVGTADGVDVREY' A
#
# COMPACT_ATOMS: atom_id res chain seq x y z
N LEU A 1 -8.63 10.60 -7.48
CA LEU A 1 -8.55 9.20 -7.02
C LEU A 1 -9.42 8.93 -5.79
N GLY A 2 -9.78 9.93 -4.98
CA GLY A 2 -10.80 9.79 -3.93
C GLY A 2 -10.29 9.38 -2.55
N GLY A 3 -8.97 9.31 -2.34
CA GLY A 3 -8.38 9.01 -1.04
C GLY A 3 -8.08 10.27 -0.23
N GLU A 4 -7.97 10.10 1.09
CA GLU A 4 -7.54 11.12 2.05
C GLU A 4 -6.04 10.95 2.36
N PRO A 5 -5.16 11.82 1.84
CA PRO A 5 -3.71 11.67 2.01
C PRO A 5 -3.22 12.30 3.31
N THR A 6 -2.36 11.58 4.02
CA THR A 6 -1.61 12.06 5.20
C THR A 6 -0.13 11.77 5.00
N LEU A 7 0.74 12.78 5.19
CA LEU A 7 2.17 12.54 5.20
C LEU A 7 2.54 11.72 6.44
N ARG A 8 3.27 10.63 6.27
CA ARG A 8 3.60 9.75 7.39
C ARG A 8 4.64 10.38 8.30
N ASP A 9 4.27 10.63 9.56
CA ASP A 9 5.18 11.11 10.59
C ASP A 9 6.10 9.98 11.11
N ALA A 10 7.32 10.33 11.49
CA ALA A 10 8.24 9.37 12.10
C ALA A 10 8.10 9.35 13.62
N GLU A 11 8.10 8.15 14.23
CA GLU A 11 7.92 8.00 15.68
C GLU A 11 9.18 8.30 16.51
N HIS A 12 10.37 8.24 15.89
CA HIS A 12 11.66 8.33 16.59
C HIS A 12 12.59 9.43 16.08
N LYS A 13 12.07 10.37 15.26
CA LYS A 13 12.79 11.53 14.76
C LYS A 13 11.81 12.65 14.41
N ASP A 14 12.31 13.88 14.35
CA ASP A 14 11.53 15.00 13.85
C ASP A 14 11.31 14.88 12.34
N GLY A 15 10.11 15.24 11.89
CA GLY A 15 9.70 15.24 10.49
C GLY A 15 9.18 13.87 9.99
N PRO A 16 8.98 13.74 8.67
CA PRO A 16 8.31 12.58 8.11
C PRO A 16 9.21 11.35 8.02
N VAL A 17 8.56 10.20 7.81
CA VAL A 17 9.23 9.00 7.35
C VAL A 17 9.87 9.27 6.00
N VAL A 18 11.11 8.79 5.86
CA VAL A 18 11.88 8.83 4.62
C VAL A 18 12.27 7.40 4.34
N THR A 19 11.92 6.90 3.16
CA THR A 19 12.28 5.55 2.69
C THR A 19 13.79 5.43 2.48
N ASP A 20 14.31 4.21 2.34
CA ASP A 20 15.73 3.96 2.05
C ASP A 20 16.18 4.60 0.72
N ASN A 21 15.25 4.82 -0.22
CA ASN A 21 15.49 5.52 -1.48
C ASN A 21 15.33 7.05 -1.38
N GLY A 22 15.16 7.60 -0.18
CA GLY A 22 15.06 9.05 0.04
C GLY A 22 13.69 9.67 -0.27
N ASN A 23 12.66 8.86 -0.54
CA ASN A 23 11.31 9.35 -0.83
C ASN A 23 10.47 9.52 0.44
N LEU A 24 9.48 10.42 0.40
CA LEU A 24 8.43 10.54 1.41
C LEU A 24 7.39 9.43 1.26
N VAL A 25 6.72 9.10 2.37
CA VAL A 25 5.58 8.16 2.37
C VAL A 25 4.30 8.92 2.67
N VAL A 26 3.29 8.74 1.82
CA VAL A 26 1.95 9.30 2.00
C VAL A 26 0.97 8.17 2.21
N ASP A 27 0.34 8.14 3.39
CA ASP A 27 -0.74 7.22 3.71
C ASP A 27 -2.05 7.77 3.15
N CYS A 28 -2.66 7.05 2.22
CA CYS A 28 -3.88 7.47 1.54
C CYS A 28 -5.04 6.53 1.89
N ALA A 29 -5.99 7.01 2.69
CA ALA A 29 -7.19 6.23 3.01
C ALA A 29 -8.22 6.36 1.89
N PHE A 30 -8.48 5.27 1.15
CA PHE A 30 -9.49 5.22 0.08
C PHE A 30 -10.82 4.58 0.50
N GLY A 31 -10.90 4.02 1.71
CA GLY A 31 -11.99 3.12 2.10
C GLY A 31 -11.96 1.82 1.27
N PRO A 32 -13.10 1.14 1.06
CA PRO A 32 -13.18 0.00 0.15
C PRO A 32 -12.78 0.38 -1.28
N ILE A 33 -11.88 -0.40 -1.88
CA ILE A 33 -11.37 -0.17 -3.23
C ILE A 33 -12.04 -1.15 -4.19
N GLU A 34 -13.05 -0.68 -4.93
CA GLU A 34 -13.83 -1.53 -5.86
C GLU A 34 -13.04 -1.97 -7.10
N LYS A 35 -12.08 -1.14 -7.56
CA LYS A 35 -11.32 -1.34 -8.80
C LYS A 35 -9.81 -1.15 -8.54
N PRO A 36 -9.17 -2.09 -7.83
CA PRO A 36 -7.78 -1.93 -7.39
C PRO A 36 -6.79 -1.81 -8.56
N GLU A 37 -6.98 -2.53 -9.66
CA GLU A 37 -6.13 -2.45 -10.86
C GLU A 37 -6.16 -1.06 -11.50
N THR A 38 -7.36 -0.45 -11.55
CA THR A 38 -7.55 0.89 -12.11
C THR A 38 -6.87 1.93 -11.23
N LEU A 39 -7.05 1.84 -9.92
CA LEU A 39 -6.42 2.76 -8.98
C LEU A 39 -4.89 2.63 -9.00
N ALA A 40 -4.37 1.40 -9.01
CA ALA A 40 -2.94 1.11 -9.14
C ALA A 40 -2.37 1.78 -10.40
N THR A 41 -2.96 1.51 -11.56
CA THR A 41 -2.54 2.11 -12.84
C THR A 41 -2.53 3.63 -12.80
N GLN A 42 -3.57 4.24 -12.22
CA GLN A 42 -3.66 5.70 -12.10
C GLN A 42 -2.60 6.29 -11.16
N LEU A 43 -2.27 5.59 -10.06
CA LEU A 43 -1.21 5.99 -9.14
C LEU A 43 0.16 5.88 -9.80
N SER A 44 0.47 4.78 -10.49
CA SER A 44 1.76 4.60 -11.19
C SER A 44 1.98 5.62 -12.31
N GLN A 45 0.91 6.13 -12.91
CA GLN A 45 0.98 7.15 -13.97
C GLN A 45 1.06 8.58 -13.43
N LEU A 46 0.88 8.80 -12.12
CA LEU A 46 0.87 10.12 -11.53
C LEU A 46 2.31 10.63 -11.31
N PRO A 47 2.74 11.74 -11.92
CA PRO A 47 4.10 12.26 -11.73
C PRO A 47 4.39 12.57 -10.26
N GLY A 48 5.55 12.09 -9.79
CA GLY A 48 5.97 12.22 -8.40
C GLY A 48 5.59 11.04 -7.51
N VAL A 49 4.65 10.18 -7.94
CA VAL A 49 4.46 8.86 -7.34
C VAL A 49 5.53 7.93 -7.88
N VAL A 50 6.43 7.49 -7.00
CA VAL A 50 7.47 6.52 -7.35
C VAL A 50 6.94 5.09 -7.28
N GLU A 51 6.14 4.80 -6.26
CA GLU A 51 5.38 3.55 -6.14
C GLU A 51 4.15 3.71 -5.22
N HIS A 52 3.31 2.68 -5.17
CA HIS A 52 2.13 2.55 -4.32
C HIS A 52 2.05 1.19 -3.60
N GLY A 53 1.24 1.08 -2.57
CA GLY A 53 1.08 -0.16 -1.79
C GLY A 53 0.07 -1.19 -2.35
N LEU A 54 -0.42 -1.05 -3.58
CA LEU A 54 -1.40 -1.96 -4.17
C LEU A 54 -0.73 -3.12 -4.92
N PHE A 55 -0.73 -4.31 -4.33
CA PHE A 55 -0.13 -5.53 -4.90
C PHE A 55 -1.17 -6.37 -5.66
N VAL A 56 -1.69 -5.83 -6.76
CA VAL A 56 -2.80 -6.44 -7.51
C VAL A 56 -2.31 -7.51 -8.48
N GLY A 57 -2.84 -8.73 -8.37
CA GLY A 57 -2.48 -9.85 -9.26
C GLY A 57 -1.05 -10.39 -9.07
N LEU A 58 -0.44 -10.13 -7.91
CA LEU A 58 0.96 -10.52 -7.62
C LEU A 58 1.09 -11.68 -6.63
N ALA A 59 0.07 -11.96 -5.83
CA ALA A 59 0.12 -13.02 -4.83
C ALA A 59 -0.35 -14.34 -5.43
N ASP A 60 0.52 -15.35 -5.49
CA ASP A 60 0.18 -16.70 -5.93
C ASP A 60 -0.45 -17.54 -4.80
N GLU A 61 -0.05 -17.27 -3.55
CA GLU A 61 -0.48 -18.02 -2.38
C GLU A 61 -0.51 -17.14 -1.12
N THR A 62 -1.44 -17.41 -0.19
CA THR A 62 -1.52 -16.77 1.12
C THR A 62 -1.60 -17.81 2.23
N TYR A 63 -0.76 -17.64 3.26
CA TYR A 63 -0.74 -18.44 4.49
C TYR A 63 -1.31 -17.61 5.64
N VAL A 64 -2.48 -17.98 6.15
CA VAL A 64 -3.22 -17.24 7.17
C VAL A 64 -3.12 -17.99 8.51
N GLY A 65 -2.46 -17.37 9.49
CA GLY A 65 -2.41 -17.88 10.85
C GLY A 65 -3.77 -17.73 11.54
N THR A 66 -4.33 -18.84 11.99
CA THR A 66 -5.60 -18.92 12.75
C THR A 66 -5.35 -19.53 14.13
N ALA A 67 -6.35 -19.49 15.02
CA ALA A 67 -6.26 -20.13 16.33
C ALA A 67 -6.05 -21.67 16.24
N ASP A 68 -6.52 -22.27 15.14
CA ASP A 68 -6.51 -23.73 14.95
C ASP A 68 -5.35 -24.22 14.07
N GLY A 69 -4.53 -23.31 13.53
CA GLY A 69 -3.42 -23.66 12.63
C GLY A 69 -3.25 -22.67 11.48
N VAL A 70 -2.76 -23.14 10.33
CA VAL A 70 -2.54 -22.31 9.14
C VAL A 70 -3.55 -22.67 8.05
N ASP A 71 -4.29 -21.68 7.57
CA ASP A 71 -5.14 -21.76 6.38
C ASP A 71 -4.33 -21.32 5.16
N VAL A 72 -4.31 -22.14 4.10
CA VAL A 72 -3.48 -21.93 2.91
C VAL A 72 -4.38 -21.78 1.69
N ARG A 73 -4.19 -20.71 0.91
CA ARG A 73 -5.00 -20.38 -0.27
C ARG A 73 -4.11 -20.05 -1.46
N GLU A 74 -4.35 -20.70 -2.59
CA GLU A 74 -3.68 -20.46 -3.88
C GLU A 74 -4.65 -19.69 -4.83
N TYR A 75 -4.12 -18.88 -5.76
CA TYR A 75 -4.90 -17.98 -6.65
C TYR A 75 -4.60 -18.17 -8.15
#